data_AF-A0A9D5JW23-F1
#
_entry.id   AF-A0A9D5JW23-F1
#
_cell.length_a   1.000
_cell.length_b   1.000
_cell.length_c   1.000
_cell.angle_alpha   90.00
_cell.angle_beta   90.00
_cell.angle_gamma   90.00
#
_symmetry.space_group_name_H-M   'P 1'
#
loop_
_entity.id
_entity.type
_entity.pdbx_description
1 polymer ?
#
loop_
_entity_poly.entity_id
_entity_poly.type
_entity_poly.pdbx_seq_one_letter_code
_entity_poly.pdbx_strand_id
1 'polypeptide(L)'
;MRKINIVLLVGLGLLIPMLLHAQSQAPNPAETFPTSLHNTRVGKAHFYSKETGGFEQLTNVPMDDLQCMQCHPKTYADGTEVDVSQYEPSCKDCHDFSQGTAVSQEQCLKCHSRQAAEIMKMKLPDVHRDKGL
;
A
#
# COMPACT_ATOMS: atom_id res chain seq x y z
N MET A 1 21.44 19.16 -56.35
CA MET A 1 21.49 17.94 -55.51
C MET A 1 21.78 18.35 -54.07
N ARG A 2 20.78 18.27 -53.18
CA ARG A 2 20.86 18.78 -51.81
C ARG A 2 21.32 17.63 -50.90
N LYS A 3 22.53 17.71 -50.36
CA LYS A 3 23.10 16.70 -49.46
C LYS A 3 22.26 16.67 -48.18
N ILE A 4 21.43 15.63 -48.03
CA ILE A 4 20.71 15.37 -46.78
C ILE A 4 21.76 14.89 -45.77
N ASN A 5 21.96 15.66 -44.71
CA ASN A 5 22.88 15.33 -43.61
C ASN A 5 22.31 14.13 -42.83
N ILE A 6 22.73 12.92 -43.21
CA ILE A 6 22.36 11.63 -42.59
C ILE A 6 22.66 11.60 -41.08
N VAL A 7 23.56 12.44 -40.59
CA VAL A 7 23.93 12.57 -39.17
C VAL A 7 22.74 13.00 -38.29
N LEU A 8 21.80 13.79 -38.80
CA LEU A 8 20.62 14.24 -38.03
C LEU A 8 19.53 13.17 -37.89
N LEU A 9 19.48 12.18 -38.78
CA LEU A 9 18.49 11.08 -38.74
C LEU A 9 18.88 9.98 -37.75
N VAL A 10 20.17 9.74 -37.55
CA VAL A 10 20.67 8.69 -36.64
C VAL A 10 20.60 9.13 -35.17
N GLY A 11 20.85 10.41 -34.88
CA GLY A 11 20.75 10.96 -33.51
C GLY A 11 19.32 11.01 -32.96
N LEU A 12 18.32 11.22 -33.84
CA LEU A 12 16.90 11.27 -33.45
C LEU A 12 16.28 9.86 -33.32
N GLY A 13 16.79 8.88 -34.06
CA GLY A 13 16.31 7.48 -34.03
C GLY A 13 16.65 6.71 -32.74
N LEU A 14 17.67 7.16 -31.99
CA LEU A 14 18.09 6.53 -30.73
C LEU A 14 17.44 7.13 -29.47
N LEU A 15 16.94 8.36 -29.53
CA LEU A 15 16.29 9.02 -28.38
C LEU A 15 14.84 8.58 -28.17
N ILE A 16 14.14 8.23 -29.25
CA ILE A 16 12.73 7.81 -29.21
C ILE A 16 12.53 6.48 -28.43
N PRO A 17 13.30 5.40 -28.64
CA PRO A 17 13.11 4.18 -27.86
C PRO A 17 13.48 4.37 -26.37
N MET A 18 14.41 5.26 -26.03
CA MET A 18 14.79 5.54 -24.63
C MET A 18 13.66 6.25 -23.85
N LEU A 19 12.86 7.07 -24.52
CA LEU A 19 11.68 7.74 -23.94
C LEU A 19 10.46 6.80 -23.82
N LEU A 20 10.33 5.77 -24.68
CA LEU A 20 9.24 4.79 -24.58
C LEU A 20 9.44 3.75 -23.47
N HIS A 21 10.68 3.46 -23.03
CA HIS A 21 10.94 2.48 -21.96
C HIS A 21 10.80 3.04 -20.54
N ALA A 22 10.68 4.36 -20.37
CA ALA A 22 10.68 4.99 -19.05
C ALA A 22 9.31 5.07 -18.37
N GLN A 23 8.24 4.58 -19.00
CA GLN A 23 6.94 4.46 -18.36
C GLN A 23 6.77 3.03 -17.84
N SER A 24 7.43 2.69 -16.73
CA SER A 24 7.04 1.51 -15.96
C SER A 24 5.63 1.74 -15.44
N GLN A 25 4.63 1.17 -16.10
CA GLN A 25 3.26 1.15 -15.59
C GLN A 25 3.30 0.55 -14.18
N ALA A 26 2.62 1.19 -13.23
CA ALA A 26 2.47 0.62 -11.89
C ALA A 26 1.90 -0.80 -12.02
N PRO A 27 2.37 -1.77 -11.22
CA PRO A 27 1.86 -3.13 -11.26
C PRO A 27 0.34 -3.16 -11.10
N ASN A 28 -0.34 -4.04 -11.84
CA ASN A 28 -1.78 -4.19 -11.72
C ASN A 28 -2.13 -4.66 -10.29
N PRO A 29 -2.98 -3.94 -9.53
CA PRO A 29 -3.39 -4.37 -8.20
C PRO A 29 -4.06 -5.75 -8.17
N ALA A 30 -4.76 -6.16 -9.25
CA ALA A 30 -5.35 -7.50 -9.33
C ALA A 30 -4.29 -8.62 -9.32
N GLU A 31 -3.07 -8.34 -9.78
CA GLU A 31 -1.97 -9.30 -9.83
C GLU A 31 -1.12 -9.26 -8.55
N THR A 32 -0.99 -8.08 -7.94
CA THR A 32 -0.12 -7.88 -6.78
C THR A 32 -0.83 -7.99 -5.44
N PHE A 33 -2.13 -7.70 -5.37
CA PHE A 33 -2.90 -7.84 -4.13
C PHE A 33 -2.88 -9.27 -3.58
N PRO A 34 -3.08 -10.34 -4.36
CA PRO A 34 -3.11 -11.72 -3.85
C PRO A 34 -1.82 -12.14 -3.12
N THR A 35 -0.67 -11.56 -3.46
CA THR A 35 0.62 -11.86 -2.82
C THR A 35 1.06 -10.77 -1.84
N SER A 36 0.26 -9.71 -1.68
CA SER A 36 0.59 -8.58 -0.82
C SER A 36 0.55 -8.95 0.67
N LEU A 37 1.27 -8.16 1.46
CA LEU A 37 1.21 -8.22 2.93
C LEU A 37 -0.18 -7.92 3.49
N HIS A 38 -1.00 -7.18 2.74
CA HIS A 38 -2.39 -6.96 3.10
C HIS A 38 -3.16 -8.26 2.91
N ASN A 39 -3.26 -8.83 1.70
CA ASN A 39 -4.05 -10.04 1.48
C ASN A 39 -3.62 -11.22 2.39
N THR A 40 -2.32 -11.44 2.56
CA THR A 40 -1.80 -12.51 3.44
C THR A 40 -1.95 -12.22 4.94
N ARG A 41 -2.30 -10.99 5.32
CA ARG A 41 -2.42 -10.50 6.70
C ARG A 41 -1.15 -10.62 7.57
N VAL A 42 0.00 -10.90 6.96
CA VAL A 42 1.29 -10.99 7.67
C VAL A 42 2.01 -9.64 7.79
N GLY A 43 1.44 -8.55 7.29
CA GLY A 43 2.09 -7.23 7.29
C GLY A 43 2.52 -6.75 8.68
N LYS A 44 1.69 -6.94 9.70
CA LYS A 44 2.06 -6.55 11.07
C LYS A 44 3.27 -7.33 11.57
N ALA A 45 3.30 -8.65 11.32
CA ALA A 45 4.43 -9.51 11.68
C ALA A 45 5.69 -9.12 10.92
N HIS A 46 5.57 -8.88 9.61
CA HIS A 46 6.66 -8.46 8.76
C HIS A 46 7.33 -7.18 9.26
N PHE A 47 6.58 -6.12 9.58
CA PHE A 47 7.16 -4.84 10.03
C PHE A 47 7.52 -4.80 11.53
N TYR A 48 7.02 -5.75 12.32
CA TYR A 48 7.41 -5.87 13.73
C TYR A 48 8.72 -6.62 13.90
N SER A 49 8.95 -7.65 13.07
CA SER A 49 10.06 -8.59 13.13
C SER A 49 11.44 -7.92 13.18
N LYS A 50 12.34 -8.44 14.00
CA LYS A 50 13.74 -7.93 14.07
C LYS A 50 14.52 -8.19 12.78
N GLU A 51 14.17 -9.23 12.03
CA GLU A 51 14.79 -9.61 10.75
C GLU A 51 14.60 -8.54 9.67
N THR A 52 13.55 -7.72 9.79
CA THR A 52 13.26 -6.58 8.90
C THR A 52 13.61 -5.23 9.53
N GLY A 53 14.28 -5.23 10.69
CA GLY A 53 14.60 -4.02 11.45
C GLY A 53 13.39 -3.41 12.18
N GLY A 54 12.39 -4.22 12.47
CA GLY A 54 11.15 -3.82 13.16
C GLY A 54 11.31 -3.60 14.66
N PHE A 55 10.18 -3.33 15.32
CA PHE A 55 10.13 -2.94 16.74
C PHE A 55 10.61 -4.02 17.71
N GLU A 56 10.55 -5.31 17.31
CA GLU A 56 11.06 -6.43 18.09
C GLU A 56 12.54 -6.25 18.49
N GLN A 57 13.35 -5.60 17.66
CA GLN A 57 14.77 -5.36 17.98
C GLN A 57 14.96 -4.48 19.22
N LEU A 58 13.98 -3.64 19.56
CA LEU A 58 14.03 -2.73 20.70
C LEU A 58 13.44 -3.36 21.96
N THR A 59 12.41 -4.18 21.80
CA THR A 59 11.68 -4.78 22.91
C THR A 59 12.22 -6.15 23.30
N ASN A 60 12.82 -6.87 22.35
CA ASN A 60 13.14 -8.29 22.43
C ASN A 60 11.92 -9.17 22.82
N VAL A 61 10.70 -8.70 22.49
CA VAL A 61 9.44 -9.42 22.73
C VAL A 61 9.00 -10.04 21.40
N PRO A 62 8.91 -11.37 21.27
CA PRO A 62 8.37 -12.02 20.09
C PRO A 62 6.97 -11.52 19.75
N MET A 63 6.65 -11.46 18.45
CA MET A 63 5.33 -11.03 18.00
C MET A 63 4.21 -11.89 18.63
N ASP A 64 4.40 -13.20 18.74
CA ASP A 64 3.42 -14.16 19.27
C ASP A 64 3.02 -13.90 20.73
N ASP A 65 3.81 -13.12 21.47
CA ASP A 65 3.51 -12.71 22.84
C ASP A 65 2.60 -11.46 22.92
N LEU A 66 2.21 -10.88 21.77
CA LEU A 66 1.38 -9.68 21.71
C LEU A 66 -0.12 -10.02 21.53
N GLN A 67 -0.99 -9.29 22.23
CA GLN A 67 -2.43 -9.58 22.29
C GLN A 67 -3.24 -9.28 21.00
N CYS A 68 -2.61 -8.91 19.88
CA CYS A 68 -3.32 -8.56 18.64
C CYS A 68 -2.55 -9.05 17.41
N MET A 69 -2.70 -10.32 17.05
CA MET A 69 -1.94 -10.94 15.95
C MET A 69 -2.63 -10.86 14.61
N GLN A 70 -3.97 -10.90 14.62
CA GLN A 70 -4.78 -10.97 13.43
C GLN A 70 -5.59 -9.68 13.28
N CYS A 71 -5.59 -9.13 12.06
CA CYS A 71 -6.43 -8.00 11.69
C CYS A 71 -7.58 -8.52 10.82
N HIS A 72 -8.80 -8.46 11.34
CA HIS A 72 -10.01 -8.59 10.53
C HIS A 72 -10.84 -7.30 10.66
N PRO A 73 -11.41 -6.79 9.56
CA PRO A 73 -12.31 -5.64 9.64
C PRO A 73 -13.59 -6.05 10.36
N LYS A 74 -14.18 -5.12 11.11
CA LYS A 74 -15.54 -5.28 11.65
C LYS A 74 -16.60 -5.14 10.54
N THR A 75 -16.34 -4.25 9.60
CA THR A 75 -17.19 -3.98 8.43
C THR A 75 -16.32 -3.82 7.19
N TYR A 76 -16.87 -4.16 6.04
CA TYR A 76 -16.29 -3.76 4.75
C TYR A 76 -16.32 -2.22 4.60
N ALA A 77 -15.69 -1.72 3.53
CA ALA A 77 -15.66 -0.27 3.24
C ALA A 77 -17.05 0.32 3.01
N ASP A 78 -17.97 -0.47 2.44
CA ASP A 78 -19.40 -0.12 2.25
C ASP A 78 -20.23 -0.14 3.55
N GLY A 79 -19.61 -0.48 4.69
CA GLY A 79 -20.27 -0.55 6.00
C GLY A 79 -20.98 -1.87 6.29
N THR A 80 -21.02 -2.81 5.34
CA THR A 80 -21.58 -4.15 5.56
C THR A 80 -20.79 -4.88 6.64
N GLU A 81 -21.48 -5.49 7.60
CA GLU A 81 -20.84 -6.29 8.63
C GLU A 81 -20.13 -7.52 8.05
N VAL A 82 -18.99 -7.85 8.66
CA VAL A 82 -18.18 -9.00 8.29
C VAL A 82 -18.56 -10.17 9.18
N ASP A 83 -18.97 -11.29 8.57
CA ASP A 83 -18.99 -12.59 9.25
C ASP A 83 -17.55 -13.08 9.37
N VAL A 84 -17.00 -12.98 10.59
CA VAL A 84 -15.62 -13.37 10.89
C VAL A 84 -15.33 -14.85 10.60
N SER A 85 -16.35 -15.72 10.59
CA SER A 85 -16.17 -17.15 10.34
C SER A 85 -15.98 -17.49 8.87
N GLN A 86 -16.39 -16.59 7.96
CA GLN A 86 -16.29 -16.75 6.50
C GLN A 86 -15.39 -15.68 5.88
N TYR A 87 -14.65 -14.96 6.71
CA TYR A 87 -13.93 -13.80 6.29
C TYR A 87 -12.69 -14.15 5.48
N GLU A 88 -12.61 -13.61 4.26
CA GLU A 88 -11.42 -13.66 3.41
C GLU A 88 -11.03 -12.24 2.97
N PRO A 89 -9.75 -11.87 3.04
CA PRO A 89 -9.24 -10.59 2.56
C PRO A 89 -9.60 -10.30 1.11
N SER A 90 -10.13 -9.12 0.83
CA SER A 90 -10.60 -8.76 -0.52
C SER A 90 -10.56 -7.26 -0.80
N CYS A 91 -10.82 -6.87 -2.05
CA CYS A 91 -10.93 -5.47 -2.45
C CYS A 91 -12.00 -4.71 -1.65
N LYS A 92 -13.04 -5.40 -1.17
CA LYS A 92 -14.11 -4.81 -0.35
C LYS A 92 -13.64 -4.32 1.02
N ASP A 93 -12.49 -4.79 1.48
CA ASP A 93 -11.90 -4.31 2.74
C ASP A 93 -11.53 -2.82 2.65
N CYS A 94 -11.23 -2.32 1.44
CA CYS A 94 -10.75 -0.96 1.22
C CYS A 94 -11.66 -0.14 0.31
N HIS A 95 -12.31 -0.78 -0.66
CA HIS A 95 -13.09 -0.09 -1.68
C HIS A 95 -14.59 -0.20 -1.43
N ASP A 96 -15.25 0.94 -1.31
CA ASP A 96 -16.69 1.06 -1.51
C ASP A 96 -16.96 1.34 -2.99
N PHE A 97 -17.17 0.26 -3.75
CA PHE A 97 -17.43 0.34 -5.18
C PHE A 97 -18.72 1.10 -5.54
N SER A 98 -19.61 1.37 -4.58
CA SER A 98 -20.78 2.24 -4.80
C SER A 98 -20.40 3.72 -4.89
N GLN A 99 -19.26 4.11 -4.31
CA GLN A 99 -18.73 5.48 -4.29
C GLN A 99 -17.51 5.65 -5.23
N GLY A 100 -17.15 4.61 -5.98
CA GLY A 100 -16.00 4.57 -6.87
C GLY A 100 -14.84 3.72 -6.33
N THR A 101 -13.63 3.96 -6.82
CA THR A 101 -12.44 3.16 -6.46
C THR A 101 -11.46 3.89 -5.55
N ALA A 102 -11.73 5.15 -5.20
CA ALA A 102 -10.88 5.89 -4.27
C ALA A 102 -11.00 5.30 -2.85
N VAL A 103 -9.86 5.22 -2.15
CA VAL A 103 -9.80 4.78 -0.75
C VAL A 103 -9.48 5.99 0.12
N SER A 104 -10.32 6.27 1.11
CA SER A 104 -10.06 7.35 2.06
C SER A 104 -9.03 6.92 3.10
N GLN A 105 -8.29 7.88 3.68
CA GLN A 105 -7.39 7.61 4.79
C GLN A 105 -8.12 6.97 5.98
N GLU A 106 -9.37 7.37 6.25
CA GLU A 106 -10.18 6.82 7.33
C GLU A 106 -10.37 5.31 7.20
N GLN A 107 -10.50 4.80 5.97
CA GLN A 107 -10.63 3.36 5.74
C GLN A 107 -9.37 2.60 6.21
N CYS A 108 -8.17 3.16 6.01
CA CYS A 108 -6.92 2.59 6.52
C CYS A 108 -6.89 2.60 8.06
N LEU A 109 -7.34 3.69 8.68
CA LEU A 109 -7.29 3.89 10.13
C LEU A 109 -8.21 2.96 10.92
N LYS A 110 -9.21 2.34 10.28
CA LYS A 110 -10.03 1.29 10.90
C LYS A 110 -9.20 0.06 11.32
N CYS A 111 -8.13 -0.24 10.59
CA CYS A 111 -7.21 -1.35 10.91
C CYS A 111 -5.91 -0.85 11.56
N HIS A 112 -5.42 0.32 11.17
CA HIS A 112 -4.20 0.94 11.71
C HIS A 112 -4.50 1.76 12.97
N SER A 113 -5.08 1.10 13.98
CA SER A 113 -5.58 1.75 15.21
C SER A 113 -4.52 2.54 15.98
N ARG A 114 -3.26 2.07 15.99
CA ARG A 114 -2.14 2.83 16.57
C ARG A 114 -1.95 4.17 15.86
N GLN A 115 -1.89 4.16 14.53
CA GLN A 115 -1.77 5.37 13.73
C GLN A 115 -3.02 6.27 13.91
N ALA A 116 -4.20 5.68 14.01
CA ALA A 116 -5.42 6.43 14.33
C ALA A 116 -5.32 7.13 15.70
N ALA A 117 -4.74 6.48 16.71
CA ALA A 117 -4.52 7.08 18.03
C ALA A 117 -3.47 8.20 17.99
N GLU A 118 -2.35 7.99 17.29
CA GLU A 118 -1.30 9.00 17.07
C GLU A 118 -1.88 10.27 16.43
N ILE A 119 -2.74 10.11 15.41
CA ILE A 119 -3.38 11.21 14.68
C ILE A 119 -4.48 11.86 15.53
N MET A 120 -5.50 11.09 15.92
CA MET A 120 -6.76 11.64 16.43
C MET A 120 -6.71 11.95 17.93
N LYS A 121 -5.94 11.19 18.72
CA LYS A 121 -5.90 11.32 20.18
C LYS A 121 -4.68 12.11 20.64
N MET A 122 -3.50 11.75 20.12
CA MET A 122 -2.24 12.36 20.52
C MET A 122 -1.92 13.62 19.69
N LYS A 123 -2.55 13.79 18.53
CA LYS A 123 -2.36 14.93 17.63
C LYS A 123 -0.88 15.12 17.25
N LEU A 124 -0.18 14.02 17.02
CA LEU A 124 1.23 14.08 16.66
C LEU A 124 1.40 14.69 15.25
N PRO A 125 2.33 15.64 15.08
CA PRO A 125 2.61 16.21 13.76
C PRO A 125 3.23 15.15 12.86
N ASP A 126 2.93 15.21 11.57
CA ASP A 126 3.47 14.28 10.56
C ASP A 126 3.71 15.04 9.26
N VAL A 127 4.98 15.27 8.98
CA VAL A 127 5.43 16.03 7.81
C VAL A 127 5.07 15.38 6.47
N HIS A 128 4.75 14.08 6.46
CA HIS A 128 4.27 13.39 5.27
C HIS A 128 2.79 13.66 5.08
N ARG A 129 1.98 13.48 6.14
CA ARG A 129 0.55 13.76 6.12
C ARG A 129 0.24 15.23 5.80
N ASP A 130 1.01 16.16 6.36
CA ASP A 130 0.86 17.59 6.12
C ASP A 130 1.14 17.99 4.66
N LYS A 131 1.84 17.12 3.91
CA LYS A 131 2.11 17.26 2.47
C LYS A 131 1.15 16.44 1.60
N GLY A 132 0.14 15.81 2.19
CA GLY A 132 -0.83 14.98 1.47
C GLY A 132 -0.31 13.61 1.06
N LEU A 133 0.70 13.09 1.77
CA LEU A 133 1.23 11.73 1.62
C LEU A 133 0.69 10.80 2.71
#